data_AF-D3ZF53-F1
#
_entry.id   AF-D3ZF53-F1
#
_cell.length_a   1.000
_cell.length_b   1.000
_cell.length_c   1.000
_cell.angle_alpha   90.00
_cell.angle_beta   90.00
_cell.angle_gamma   90.00
#
_symmetry.space_group_name_H-M   'P 1'
#
loop_
_entity.id
_entity.type
_entity.pdbx_description
1 polymer ?
#
loop_
_entity_poly.entity_id
_entity_poly.type
_entity_poly.pdbx_seq_one_letter_code
_entity_poly.pdbx_strand_id
1 'polypeptide(L)'
;MLWSSVSKSFLAVCVITEFAAIFVESFTCGKSICTNGLCQNFSACETSKSCFSQTQELKVPQPSTSLIVHQKGCSLDECTGLAFSATLGDQQTFRYDQQCCSSNMCNQLDTQPSQVPAKANGVQCLAWYMEAGMPRIPTLLKCTGSETKCVSFMGTAVGSSSLLSLVVIGMGCATESACNLNMTVFDSVNIRTFCSGGLPVFSTTSSSPNRTGLRPAFISTVPVLISLLLLKVLL
;
A
#
# COMPACT_ATOMS: atom_id res chain seq x y z
N MET A 1 -55.34 -34.03 -36.18
CA MET A 1 -54.46 -32.84 -36.26
C MET A 1 -54.60 -31.97 -35.00
N LEU A 2 -54.29 -32.48 -33.80
CA LEU A 2 -54.43 -31.72 -32.54
C LEU A 2 -53.16 -31.68 -31.67
N TRP A 3 -52.07 -32.32 -32.11
CA TRP A 3 -50.82 -32.39 -31.33
C TRP A 3 -49.91 -31.16 -31.43
N SER A 4 -50.10 -30.26 -32.41
CA SER A 4 -49.24 -29.07 -32.53
C SER A 4 -49.54 -27.98 -31.50
N SER A 5 -50.76 -27.93 -30.96
CA SER A 5 -51.18 -26.84 -30.07
C SER A 5 -50.68 -27.01 -28.64
N VAL A 6 -50.56 -28.25 -28.17
CA VAL A 6 -50.11 -28.53 -26.79
C VAL A 6 -48.62 -28.25 -26.64
N SER A 7 -47.77 -28.59 -27.63
CA SER A 7 -46.32 -28.32 -27.53
C SER A 7 -45.98 -26.83 -27.55
N LYS A 8 -46.74 -26.02 -28.30
CA LYS A 8 -46.57 -24.55 -28.32
C LYS A 8 -46.88 -23.91 -26.98
N SER A 9 -47.88 -24.41 -26.26
CA SER A 9 -48.25 -23.91 -24.93
C SER A 9 -47.15 -24.15 -23.90
N PHE A 10 -46.57 -25.35 -23.88
CA PHE A 10 -45.47 -25.67 -22.95
C PHE A 10 -44.21 -24.83 -23.22
N LEU A 11 -43.83 -24.63 -24.48
CA LEU A 11 -42.70 -23.77 -24.82
C LEU A 11 -42.92 -22.31 -24.39
N ALA A 12 -44.14 -21.79 -24.55
CA ALA A 12 -44.47 -20.44 -24.09
C ALA A 12 -44.37 -20.31 -22.57
N VAL A 13 -44.85 -21.30 -21.81
CA VAL A 13 -44.74 -21.28 -20.34
C VAL A 13 -43.29 -21.40 -19.89
N CYS A 14 -42.48 -22.26 -20.52
CA CYS A 14 -41.05 -22.38 -20.21
C CYS A 14 -40.30 -21.06 -20.49
N VAL A 15 -40.54 -20.42 -21.63
CA VAL A 15 -39.91 -19.12 -21.96
C VAL A 15 -40.34 -18.04 -20.95
N ILE A 16 -41.62 -17.97 -20.58
CA ILE A 16 -42.10 -16.98 -19.58
C ILE A 16 -41.51 -17.27 -18.19
N THR A 17 -41.23 -18.53 -17.86
CA THR A 17 -40.64 -18.90 -16.56
C THR A 17 -39.12 -18.63 -16.53
N GLU A 18 -38.40 -18.79 -17.65
CA GLU A 18 -36.98 -18.39 -17.73
C GLU A 18 -36.80 -16.86 -17.73
N PHE A 19 -37.74 -16.12 -18.32
CA PHE A 19 -37.78 -14.66 -18.18
C PHE A 19 -38.32 -14.18 -16.82
N ALA A 20 -38.82 -15.08 -15.97
CA ALA A 20 -39.16 -14.77 -14.59
C ALA A 20 -37.87 -14.66 -13.75
N ALA A 21 -37.15 -13.59 -14.06
CA ALA A 21 -36.27 -12.88 -13.18
C ALA A 21 -35.00 -13.62 -12.74
N ILE A 22 -33.99 -13.45 -13.58
CA ILE A 22 -32.63 -13.21 -13.08
C ILE A 22 -32.69 -11.89 -12.29
N PHE A 23 -33.26 -11.91 -11.08
CA PHE A 23 -33.13 -10.81 -10.14
C PHE A 23 -31.67 -10.79 -9.73
N VAL A 24 -30.90 -9.86 -10.29
CA VAL A 24 -29.61 -9.50 -9.72
C VAL A 24 -29.95 -8.85 -8.38
N GLU A 25 -29.80 -9.61 -7.29
CA GLU A 25 -30.05 -9.10 -5.95
C GLU A 25 -29.13 -7.91 -5.69
N SER A 26 -29.74 -6.75 -5.46
CA SER A 26 -29.04 -5.56 -5.00
C SER A 26 -29.11 -5.49 -3.47
N PHE A 27 -28.10 -4.86 -2.89
CA PHE A 27 -28.01 -4.61 -1.46
C PHE A 27 -27.47 -3.22 -1.20
N THR A 28 -27.70 -2.75 0.02
CA THR A 28 -27.33 -1.41 0.47
C THR A 28 -26.00 -1.42 1.19
N CYS A 29 -25.22 -0.36 1.02
CA CYS A 29 -23.97 -0.12 1.72
C CYS A 29 -24.04 1.19 2.50
N GLY A 30 -23.36 1.24 3.65
CA GLY A 30 -23.07 2.48 4.33
C GLY A 30 -22.23 3.40 3.45
N LYS A 31 -22.52 4.70 3.48
CA LYS A 31 -21.74 5.71 2.77
C LYS A 31 -21.34 6.84 3.72
N SER A 32 -20.05 6.98 3.96
CA SER A 32 -19.52 8.03 4.82
C SER A 32 -18.06 8.33 4.49
N ILE A 33 -17.62 9.52 4.86
CA ILE A 33 -16.22 9.90 4.89
C ILE A 33 -15.91 10.53 6.23
N CYS A 34 -14.85 10.08 6.88
CA CYS A 34 -14.39 10.61 8.16
C CYS A 34 -12.95 11.06 8.03
N THR A 35 -12.65 12.30 8.41
CA THR A 35 -11.28 12.83 8.48
C THR A 35 -10.96 13.16 9.93
N ASN A 36 -9.92 12.54 10.49
CA ASN A 36 -9.51 12.72 11.89
C ASN A 36 -10.67 12.61 12.89
N GLY A 37 -11.59 11.67 12.65
CA GLY A 37 -12.78 11.41 13.48
C GLY A 37 -14.00 12.31 13.18
N LEU A 38 -13.86 13.35 12.36
CA LEU A 38 -14.99 14.16 11.91
C LEU A 38 -15.65 13.51 10.69
N CYS A 39 -16.86 12.99 10.87
CA CYS A 39 -17.57 12.22 9.86
C CYS A 39 -18.67 13.02 9.16
N GLN A 40 -18.69 12.94 7.84
CA GLN A 40 -19.84 13.29 7.01
C GLN A 40 -20.52 12.00 6.55
N ASN A 41 -21.74 11.78 7.05
CA ASN A 41 -22.57 10.65 6.65
C ASN A 41 -23.43 11.04 5.46
N PHE A 42 -23.50 10.16 4.46
CA PHE A 42 -24.35 10.32 3.30
C PHE A 42 -25.50 9.32 3.35
N SER A 43 -26.48 9.50 2.47
CA SER A 43 -27.45 8.44 2.20
C SER A 43 -26.71 7.17 1.78
N ALA A 44 -27.19 6.01 2.25
CA ALA A 44 -26.72 4.72 1.80
C ALA A 44 -26.73 4.65 0.26
N CYS A 45 -25.83 3.86 -0.29
CA CYS A 45 -25.81 3.56 -1.72
C CYS A 45 -26.22 2.11 -1.96
N GLU A 46 -26.67 1.82 -3.18
CA GLU A 46 -27.11 0.49 -3.58
C GLU A 46 -26.15 -0.08 -4.63
N THR A 47 -25.86 -1.37 -4.54
CA THR A 47 -24.97 -2.08 -5.46
C THR A 47 -25.35 -3.55 -5.55
N SER A 48 -25.00 -4.18 -6.67
CA SER A 48 -25.03 -5.64 -6.84
C SER A 48 -23.63 -6.27 -6.86
N LYS A 49 -22.59 -5.46 -6.59
CA LYS A 49 -21.19 -5.87 -6.64
C LYS A 49 -20.63 -6.07 -5.23
N SER A 50 -20.35 -4.96 -4.55
CA SER A 50 -19.71 -5.00 -3.23
C SER A 50 -19.75 -3.64 -2.54
N CYS A 51 -19.83 -3.66 -1.22
CA CYS A 51 -19.47 -2.54 -0.38
C CYS A 51 -17.96 -2.53 -0.12
N PHE A 52 -17.42 -1.36 0.20
CA PHE A 52 -16.06 -1.22 0.72
C PHE A 52 -16.02 -0.44 2.03
N SER A 53 -15.00 -0.72 2.83
CA SER A 53 -14.52 0.09 3.95
C SER A 53 -13.03 0.30 3.77
N GLN A 54 -12.58 1.55 3.75
CA GLN A 54 -11.20 1.91 3.48
C GLN A 54 -10.68 2.82 4.59
N THR A 55 -9.43 2.59 5.01
CA THR A 55 -8.69 3.41 5.95
C THR A 55 -7.36 3.81 5.36
N GLN A 56 -7.04 5.10 5.45
CA GLN A 56 -5.74 5.66 5.10
C GLN A 56 -5.21 6.43 6.29
N GLU A 57 -3.98 6.17 6.70
CA GLU A 57 -3.39 6.78 7.90
C GLU A 57 -1.95 7.16 7.59
N LEU A 58 -1.67 8.47 7.62
CA LEU A 58 -0.35 9.05 7.53
C LEU A 58 0.01 9.61 8.91
N LYS A 59 0.99 8.99 9.58
CA LYS A 59 1.59 9.55 10.79
C LYS A 59 2.88 10.25 10.42
N VAL A 60 2.99 11.47 10.89
CA VAL A 60 4.17 12.30 10.74
C VAL A 60 4.70 12.63 12.13
N PRO A 61 6.02 12.77 12.30
CA PRO A 61 6.59 13.25 13.55
C PRO A 61 6.04 14.63 13.91
N GLN A 62 5.93 14.90 15.20
CA GLN A 62 5.59 16.22 15.70
C GLN A 62 6.66 17.25 15.26
N PRO A 63 6.26 18.50 14.96
CA PRO A 63 4.98 19.14 15.30
C PRO A 63 3.85 18.91 14.28
N SER A 64 4.09 18.18 13.19
CA SER A 64 3.08 17.95 12.16
C SER A 64 1.94 17.06 12.67
N THR A 65 0.74 17.25 12.10
CA THR A 65 -0.46 16.49 12.52
C THR A 65 -0.66 15.26 11.63
N SER A 66 -0.87 14.10 12.25
CA SER A 66 -1.26 12.89 11.54
C SER A 66 -2.60 13.08 10.81
N LEU A 67 -2.75 12.43 9.66
CA LEU A 67 -3.97 12.41 8.88
C LEU A 67 -4.54 11.01 8.86
N ILE A 68 -5.80 10.86 9.24
CA ILE A 68 -6.55 9.61 9.16
C ILE A 68 -7.82 9.87 8.37
N VAL A 69 -8.02 9.10 7.31
CA VAL A 69 -9.24 9.12 6.50
C VAL A 69 -9.88 7.74 6.52
N HIS A 70 -11.16 7.68 6.85
CA HIS A 70 -11.98 6.49 6.70
C HIS A 70 -13.07 6.76 5.68
N GLN A 71 -13.28 5.83 4.75
CA GLN A 71 -14.30 5.94 3.72
C GLN A 71 -15.09 4.64 3.61
N LYS A 72 -16.42 4.77 3.52
CA LYS A 72 -17.35 3.68 3.30
C LYS A 72 -18.19 3.98 2.06
N GLY A 73 -18.48 2.97 1.25
CA GLY A 73 -19.34 3.15 0.09
C GLY A 73 -19.58 1.88 -0.72
N CYS A 74 -20.11 2.08 -1.93
CA CYS A 74 -20.34 1.05 -2.93
C CYS A 74 -19.18 1.08 -3.93
N SER A 75 -18.64 -0.08 -4.25
CA SER A 75 -17.74 -0.21 -5.40
C SER A 75 -18.55 -0.29 -6.68
N LEU A 76 -18.09 0.41 -7.72
CA LEU A 76 -18.65 0.33 -9.07
C LEU A 76 -18.24 -0.98 -9.76
N ASP A 77 -17.03 -1.44 -9.44
CA ASP A 77 -16.41 -2.65 -9.99
C ASP A 77 -16.17 -3.68 -8.88
N GLU A 78 -15.51 -4.79 -9.24
CA GLU A 78 -15.05 -5.79 -8.27
C GLU A 78 -14.10 -5.14 -7.25
N CYS A 79 -14.51 -5.14 -5.99
CA CYS A 79 -13.68 -4.64 -4.90
C CYS A 79 -12.69 -5.73 -4.47
N THR A 80 -11.40 -5.43 -4.55
CA THR A 80 -10.35 -6.31 -4.01
C THR A 80 -9.84 -5.77 -2.68
N GLY A 81 -9.67 -6.67 -1.71
CA GLY A 81 -9.04 -6.32 -0.45
C GLY A 81 -7.56 -5.98 -0.65
N LEU A 82 -7.10 -4.88 -0.06
CA LEU A 82 -5.72 -4.44 -0.14
C LEU A 82 -5.31 -3.83 1.19
N ALA A 83 -4.27 -4.40 1.81
CA ALA A 83 -3.70 -3.87 3.03
C ALA A 83 -2.18 -3.80 2.90
N PHE A 84 -1.60 -2.65 3.24
CA PHE A 84 -0.16 -2.46 3.26
C PHE A 84 0.26 -1.37 4.25
N SER A 85 1.53 -1.40 4.63
CA SER A 85 2.16 -0.35 5.41
C SER A 85 3.51 0.02 4.83
N ALA A 86 3.94 1.24 5.10
CA ALA A 86 5.27 1.71 4.82
C ALA A 86 5.79 2.62 5.93
N THR A 87 7.06 2.45 6.29
CA THR A 87 7.82 3.37 7.13
C THR A 87 8.87 4.06 6.27
N LEU A 88 8.75 5.37 6.15
CA LEU A 88 9.56 6.22 5.27
C LEU A 88 10.64 6.96 6.07
N GLY A 89 11.41 7.79 5.37
CA GLY A 89 12.31 8.74 6.01
C GLY A 89 11.61 9.56 7.10
N ASP A 90 12.40 10.02 8.07
CA ASP A 90 11.92 10.76 9.24
C ASP A 90 10.92 10.00 10.12
N GLN A 91 10.86 8.67 10.03
CA GLN A 91 9.89 7.84 10.79
C GLN A 91 8.43 8.16 10.46
N GLN A 92 8.16 8.70 9.28
CA GLN A 92 6.79 8.82 8.79
C GLN A 92 6.25 7.44 8.47
N THR A 93 5.01 7.14 8.89
CA THR A 93 4.38 5.86 8.60
C THR A 93 3.11 6.08 7.81
N PHE A 94 2.95 5.33 6.74
CA PHE A 94 1.71 5.27 5.97
C PHE A 94 1.08 3.89 6.10
N ARG A 95 -0.22 3.84 6.27
CA ARG A 95 -1.01 2.61 6.28
C ARG A 95 -2.23 2.77 5.40
N TYR A 96 -2.50 1.71 4.64
CA TYR A 96 -3.69 1.58 3.82
C TYR A 96 -4.35 0.24 4.11
N ASP A 97 -5.66 0.24 4.29
CA ASP A 97 -6.45 -0.97 4.49
C ASP A 97 -7.81 -0.79 3.80
N GLN A 98 -8.09 -1.63 2.81
CA GLN A 98 -9.36 -1.70 2.11
C GLN A 98 -9.92 -3.11 2.28
N GLN A 99 -11.16 -3.17 2.78
CA GLN A 99 -11.93 -4.38 2.94
C GLN A 99 -13.20 -4.29 2.11
N CYS A 100 -13.61 -5.45 1.59
CA CYS A 100 -14.74 -5.58 0.69
C CYS A 100 -15.72 -6.61 1.26
N CYS A 101 -17.01 -6.41 1.04
CA CYS A 101 -18.04 -7.34 1.48
C CYS A 101 -19.30 -7.22 0.61
N SER A 102 -20.13 -8.27 0.60
CA SER A 102 -21.30 -8.37 -0.29
C SER A 102 -22.55 -8.80 0.47
N SER A 103 -23.01 -7.95 1.37
CA SER A 103 -24.32 -8.09 2.03
C SER A 103 -24.83 -6.74 2.52
N ASN A 104 -26.12 -6.66 2.86
CA ASN A 104 -26.74 -5.43 3.36
C ASN A 104 -25.96 -4.84 4.55
N MET A 105 -25.51 -3.59 4.39
CA MET A 105 -24.83 -2.78 5.41
C MET A 105 -23.61 -3.46 6.02
N CYS A 106 -22.93 -4.34 5.27
CA CYS A 106 -21.80 -5.13 5.75
C CYS A 106 -20.56 -4.29 6.10
N ASN A 107 -20.39 -3.13 5.46
CA ASN A 107 -19.23 -2.25 5.65
C ASN A 107 -19.34 -1.33 6.87
N GLN A 108 -20.29 -1.57 7.77
CA GLN A 108 -20.47 -0.76 8.98
C GLN A 108 -19.43 -1.02 10.07
N LEU A 109 -18.77 -2.19 10.06
CA LEU A 109 -17.75 -2.50 11.05
C LEU A 109 -16.57 -1.52 10.95
N ASP A 110 -16.20 -0.95 12.10
CA ASP A 110 -15.02 -0.11 12.22
C ASP A 110 -13.78 -0.99 12.40
N THR A 111 -12.81 -0.82 11.50
CA THR A 111 -11.54 -1.54 11.58
C THR A 111 -10.57 -0.76 12.45
N GLN A 112 -10.30 -1.24 13.67
CA GLN A 112 -9.31 -0.62 14.53
C GLN A 112 -7.90 -1.05 14.11
N PRO A 113 -6.93 -0.12 13.94
CA PRO A 113 -5.55 -0.48 13.70
C PRO A 113 -4.94 -1.26 14.86
N SER A 114 -4.17 -2.31 14.54
CA SER A 114 -3.32 -2.99 15.52
C SER A 114 -2.20 -2.03 15.96
N GLN A 115 -2.04 -1.86 17.26
CA GLN A 115 -1.12 -0.89 17.88
C GLN A 115 0.20 -1.50 18.35
N VAL A 116 0.45 -2.80 18.12
CA VAL A 116 1.63 -3.47 18.68
C VAL A 116 2.90 -2.91 18.02
N PRO A 117 3.84 -2.34 18.79
CA PRO A 117 5.13 -1.92 18.25
C PRO A 117 5.85 -3.13 17.64
N ALA A 118 6.11 -3.06 16.35
CA ALA A 118 6.76 -4.15 15.65
C ALA A 118 8.26 -4.21 15.96
N LYS A 119 8.79 -5.43 16.17
CA LYS A 119 10.22 -5.65 16.36
C LYS A 119 10.96 -5.54 15.02
N ALA A 120 12.24 -5.17 15.07
CA ALA A 120 13.10 -5.18 13.89
C ALA A 120 13.16 -6.59 13.27
N ASN A 121 13.07 -6.68 11.94
CA ASN A 121 13.00 -7.95 11.21
C ASN A 121 14.30 -8.34 10.48
N GLY A 122 15.38 -7.58 10.69
CA GLY A 122 16.68 -7.84 10.08
C GLY A 122 16.88 -7.30 8.66
N VAL A 123 15.89 -6.57 8.12
CA VAL A 123 16.00 -5.86 6.84
C VAL A 123 16.38 -4.39 7.09
N GLN A 124 17.27 -3.85 6.27
CA GLN A 124 17.56 -2.42 6.21
C GLN A 124 17.34 -1.85 4.82
N CYS A 125 16.80 -0.63 4.79
CA CYS A 125 16.51 0.11 3.57
C CYS A 125 17.09 1.51 3.65
N LEU A 126 17.46 2.09 2.50
CA LEU A 126 17.65 3.53 2.42
C LEU A 126 16.29 4.20 2.59
N ALA A 127 16.26 5.26 3.39
CA ALA A 127 15.06 5.99 3.74
C ALA A 127 15.28 7.49 3.65
N TRP A 128 14.32 8.15 3.03
CA TRP A 128 14.21 9.59 2.92
C TRP A 128 12.78 9.94 2.50
N TYR A 129 12.35 11.14 2.83
CA TYR A 129 11.05 11.67 2.44
C TYR A 129 11.24 13.15 2.11
N MET A 130 10.65 13.59 1.00
CA MET A 130 10.62 15.00 0.66
C MET A 130 9.36 15.36 -0.11
N GLU A 131 8.71 16.41 0.39
CA GLU A 131 7.83 17.25 -0.41
C GLU A 131 8.71 18.08 -1.36
N ALA A 132 8.22 18.34 -2.57
CA ALA A 132 9.02 18.94 -3.63
C ALA A 132 9.80 20.19 -3.15
N GLY A 133 11.12 20.22 -3.42
CA GLY A 133 11.98 21.39 -3.19
C GLY A 133 12.97 21.32 -2.02
N MET A 134 12.94 20.27 -1.18
CA MET A 134 13.83 20.18 -0.01
C MET A 134 14.80 18.98 -0.10
N PRO A 135 16.10 19.19 -0.41
CA PRO A 135 17.07 18.10 -0.43
C PRO A 135 17.30 17.53 0.98
N ARG A 136 17.21 16.20 1.12
CA ARG A 136 17.55 15.48 2.35
C ARG A 136 18.62 14.43 2.10
N ILE A 137 19.41 14.15 3.14
CA ILE A 137 20.42 13.10 3.13
C ILE A 137 19.73 11.76 3.41
N PRO A 138 19.84 10.75 2.52
CA PRO A 138 19.32 9.41 2.78
C PRO A 138 19.95 8.79 4.02
N THR A 139 19.13 8.11 4.83
CA THR A 139 19.59 7.38 6.03
C THR A 139 19.24 5.91 5.93
N LEU A 140 19.91 5.06 6.72
CA LEU A 140 19.53 3.65 6.82
C LEU A 140 18.43 3.48 7.86
N LEU A 141 17.30 2.92 7.43
CA LEU A 141 16.16 2.58 8.27
C LEU A 141 16.14 1.06 8.51
N LYS A 142 16.00 0.67 9.79
CA LYS A 142 15.78 -0.73 10.17
C LYS A 142 14.29 -1.04 10.07
N CYS A 143 13.93 -1.96 9.19
CA CYS A 143 12.54 -2.33 8.99
C CYS A 143 12.03 -3.19 10.15
N THR A 144 10.71 -3.17 10.34
CA THR A 144 10.04 -3.83 11.46
C THR A 144 8.85 -4.66 11.00
N GLY A 145 8.51 -5.70 11.76
CA GLY A 145 7.31 -6.51 11.51
C GLY A 145 7.26 -7.08 10.09
N SER A 146 6.13 -6.87 9.42
CA SER A 146 5.86 -7.34 8.06
C SER A 146 6.48 -6.47 6.95
N GLU A 147 7.14 -5.36 7.29
CA GLU A 147 7.79 -4.50 6.30
C GLU A 147 9.14 -5.10 5.87
N THR A 148 9.11 -6.02 4.92
CA THR A 148 10.29 -6.82 4.51
C THR A 148 10.90 -6.39 3.19
N LYS A 149 10.33 -5.36 2.53
CA LYS A 149 10.82 -4.83 1.26
C LYS A 149 11.31 -3.40 1.43
N CYS A 150 12.26 -2.99 0.60
CA CYS A 150 12.55 -1.58 0.43
C CYS A 150 11.65 -1.01 -0.65
N VAL A 151 11.02 0.12 -0.38
CA VAL A 151 10.13 0.80 -1.32
C VAL A 151 10.73 2.14 -1.72
N SER A 152 10.51 2.51 -2.97
CA SER A 152 10.62 3.87 -3.49
C SER A 152 9.27 4.28 -4.07
N PHE A 153 8.88 5.53 -3.89
CA PHE A 153 7.61 6.01 -4.43
C PHE A 153 7.69 7.43 -4.95
N MET A 154 6.77 7.74 -5.85
CA MET A 154 6.55 9.07 -6.39
C MET A 154 5.07 9.41 -6.33
N GLY A 155 4.75 10.57 -5.77
CA GLY A 155 3.41 11.13 -5.67
C GLY A 155 3.26 12.34 -6.59
N THR A 156 2.20 12.34 -7.39
CA THR A 156 1.82 13.47 -8.26
C THR A 156 0.42 13.97 -7.93
N ALA A 157 0.16 15.26 -8.14
CA ALA A 157 -1.19 15.79 -7.96
C ALA A 157 -2.20 15.09 -8.89
N VAL A 158 -3.39 14.76 -8.37
CA VAL A 158 -4.47 14.17 -9.17
C VAL A 158 -4.82 15.06 -10.37
N GLY A 159 -5.11 14.42 -11.51
CA GLY A 159 -5.40 15.12 -12.78
C GLY A 159 -4.16 15.51 -13.57
N SER A 160 -2.96 15.38 -13.02
CA SER A 160 -1.70 15.58 -13.74
C SER A 160 -0.90 14.29 -13.85
N SER A 161 -0.41 14.00 -15.05
CA SER A 161 0.58 12.94 -15.31
C SER A 161 1.99 13.48 -15.52
N SER A 162 2.16 14.81 -15.41
CA SER A 162 3.44 15.47 -15.62
C SER A 162 4.34 15.33 -14.39
N LEU A 163 5.64 15.09 -14.62
CA LEU A 163 6.66 15.17 -13.57
C LEU A 163 6.75 16.58 -12.96
N LEU A 164 6.25 17.61 -13.65
CA LEU A 164 6.14 18.97 -13.12
C LEU A 164 5.14 19.09 -11.97
N SER A 165 4.27 18.09 -11.80
CA SER A 165 3.28 18.03 -10.70
C SER A 165 3.68 17.04 -9.61
N LEU A 166 4.98 16.72 -9.53
CA LEU A 166 5.56 15.96 -8.42
C LEU A 166 5.32 16.73 -7.12
N VAL A 167 4.59 16.11 -6.20
CA VAL A 167 4.29 16.69 -4.89
C VAL A 167 5.12 16.05 -3.79
N VAL A 168 5.42 14.75 -3.91
CA VAL A 168 6.18 14.01 -2.90
C VAL A 168 6.97 12.87 -3.54
N ILE A 169 8.14 12.58 -2.98
CA ILE A 169 8.92 11.38 -3.28
C ILE A 169 9.55 10.84 -2.00
N GLY A 170 9.83 9.55 -1.96
CA GLY A 170 10.54 9.00 -0.83
C GLY A 170 10.90 7.53 -0.98
N MET A 171 11.65 7.05 0.01
CA MET A 171 12.05 5.66 0.17
C MET A 171 11.93 5.22 1.62
N GLY A 172 11.82 3.91 1.82
CA GLY A 172 11.81 3.33 3.15
C GLY A 172 11.55 1.83 3.14
N CYS A 173 10.96 1.35 4.23
CA CYS A 173 10.52 -0.03 4.41
C CYS A 173 9.03 -0.14 4.07
N ALA A 174 8.60 -1.25 3.48
CA ALA A 174 7.17 -1.52 3.24
C ALA A 174 6.85 -3.01 3.23
N THR A 175 5.57 -3.32 3.35
CA THR A 175 5.06 -4.68 3.10
C THR A 175 5.16 -5.02 1.61
N GLU A 176 5.20 -6.31 1.28
CA GLU A 176 5.26 -6.77 -0.10
C GLU A 176 4.04 -6.34 -0.94
N SER A 177 2.87 -6.23 -0.31
CA SER A 177 1.65 -5.71 -0.93
C SER A 177 1.72 -4.23 -1.32
N ALA A 178 2.70 -3.47 -0.81
CA ALA A 178 2.93 -2.08 -1.19
C ALA A 178 3.69 -1.94 -2.53
N CYS A 179 4.16 -3.04 -3.13
CA CYS A 179 5.02 -3.03 -4.30
C CYS A 179 4.25 -2.93 -5.61
N ASN A 180 4.76 -2.14 -6.56
CA ASN A 180 4.19 -1.97 -7.91
C ASN A 180 2.74 -1.47 -7.89
N LEU A 181 2.40 -0.66 -6.90
CA LEU A 181 1.09 -0.03 -6.82
C LEU A 181 1.05 1.23 -7.68
N ASN A 182 -0.11 1.47 -8.27
CA ASN A 182 -0.48 2.74 -8.90
C ASN A 182 -1.88 3.09 -8.43
N MET A 183 -2.00 4.04 -7.51
CA MET A 183 -3.25 4.33 -6.82
C MET A 183 -3.34 5.79 -6.40
N THR A 184 -4.55 6.25 -6.11
CA THR A 184 -4.79 7.56 -5.50
C THR A 184 -4.92 7.40 -3.99
N VAL A 185 -4.21 8.23 -3.23
CA VAL A 185 -4.36 8.35 -1.77
C VAL A 185 -4.91 9.71 -1.40
N PHE A 186 -5.70 9.76 -0.34
CA PHE A 186 -6.36 10.96 0.19
C PHE A 186 -7.07 11.79 -0.90
N ASP A 187 -7.60 11.13 -1.94
CA ASP A 187 -8.28 11.72 -3.11
C ASP A 187 -7.52 12.85 -3.85
N SER A 188 -6.22 12.99 -3.61
CA SER A 188 -5.45 14.17 -4.03
C SER A 188 -4.07 13.85 -4.58
N VAL A 189 -3.51 12.67 -4.26
CA VAL A 189 -2.16 12.28 -4.69
C VAL A 189 -2.18 10.92 -5.36
N ASN A 190 -1.75 10.87 -6.62
CA ASN A 190 -1.47 9.64 -7.33
C ASN A 190 -0.08 9.13 -6.96
N ILE A 191 0.00 7.98 -6.31
CA ILE A 191 1.24 7.33 -5.88
C ILE A 191 1.56 6.17 -6.82
N ARG A 192 2.84 6.12 -7.23
CA ARG A 192 3.45 4.94 -7.83
C ARG A 192 4.55 4.42 -6.93
N THR A 193 4.58 3.11 -6.70
CA THR A 193 5.59 2.47 -5.85
C THR A 193 6.40 1.43 -6.59
N PHE A 194 7.66 1.26 -6.20
CA PHE A 194 8.57 0.26 -6.72
C PHE A 194 9.38 -0.32 -5.58
N CYS A 195 9.54 -1.64 -5.56
CA CYS A 195 10.27 -2.33 -4.51
C CYS A 195 11.60 -2.90 -4.98
N SER A 196 12.54 -2.96 -4.05
CA SER A 196 13.81 -3.68 -4.19
C SER A 196 14.04 -4.59 -2.98
N GLY A 197 14.98 -5.52 -3.12
CA GLY A 197 15.52 -6.25 -1.97
C GLY A 197 16.22 -5.31 -1.00
N GLY A 198 16.10 -5.58 0.30
CA GLY A 198 16.83 -4.85 1.33
C GLY A 198 18.20 -5.43 1.63
N LEU A 199 18.98 -4.67 2.38
CA LEU A 199 20.29 -5.09 2.85
C LEU A 199 20.10 -6.01 4.07
N PRO A 200 20.68 -7.23 4.09
CA PRO A 200 20.65 -8.08 5.26
C PRO A 200 21.47 -7.44 6.39
N VAL A 201 20.87 -7.31 7.57
CA VAL A 201 21.60 -6.90 8.76
C VAL A 201 22.35 -8.12 9.30
N PHE A 202 23.65 -8.17 9.07
CA PHE A 202 24.49 -9.09 9.82
C PHE A 202 24.51 -8.64 11.28
N SER A 203 23.78 -9.36 12.12
CA SER A 203 24.03 -9.32 13.55
C SER A 203 25.49 -9.68 13.74
N THR A 204 26.35 -8.70 14.01
CA THR A 204 27.64 -8.99 14.65
C THR A 204 27.28 -9.57 16.01
N THR A 205 27.06 -10.88 16.04
CA THR A 205 27.18 -11.66 17.25
C THR A 205 28.60 -11.38 17.70
N SER A 206 28.74 -10.50 18.69
CA SER A 206 29.98 -10.30 19.41
C SER A 206 30.24 -11.57 20.21
N SER A 207 30.51 -12.68 19.53
CA SER A 207 31.26 -13.78 20.12
C SER A 207 32.65 -13.20 20.32
N SER A 208 32.88 -12.61 21.48
CA SER A 208 34.20 -12.24 21.97
C SER A 208 35.08 -13.49 21.87
N PRO A 209 35.99 -13.59 20.89
CA PRO A 209 36.97 -14.65 20.91
C PRO A 209 38.07 -14.10 21.80
N ASN A 210 38.12 -14.63 23.01
CA ASN A 210 39.17 -14.40 23.97
C ASN A 210 40.53 -14.36 23.23
N ARG A 211 41.10 -13.17 23.13
CA ARG A 211 42.34 -12.89 22.39
C ARG A 211 43.50 -13.54 23.13
N THR A 212 43.88 -14.74 22.72
CA THR A 212 45.23 -15.25 22.95
C THR A 212 45.86 -15.55 21.60
N GLY A 213 46.63 -14.56 21.12
CA GLY A 213 47.76 -14.70 20.23
C GLY A 213 47.58 -15.49 18.94
N LEU A 214 47.56 -14.78 17.81
CA LEU A 214 48.38 -15.15 16.65
C LEU A 214 48.55 -13.94 15.72
N ARG A 215 49.83 -13.59 15.60
CA ARG A 215 50.54 -12.63 14.75
C ARG A 215 49.79 -12.18 13.48
N PRO A 216 49.71 -10.86 13.21
CA PRO A 216 49.15 -10.35 11.95
C PRO A 216 50.11 -10.61 10.80
N ALA A 217 49.71 -11.52 9.91
CA ALA A 217 50.25 -11.57 8.56
C ALA A 217 49.61 -10.43 7.75
N PHE A 218 50.33 -9.31 7.63
CA PHE A 218 49.96 -8.23 6.73
C PHE A 218 50.09 -8.72 5.30
N ILE A 219 48.99 -9.18 4.71
CA ILE A 219 48.90 -9.45 3.28
C ILE A 219 48.74 -8.09 2.59
N SER A 220 49.85 -7.68 1.97
CA SER A 220 49.98 -6.54 1.06
C SER A 220 48.83 -6.49 0.06
N THR A 221 47.97 -5.47 0.14
CA THR A 221 46.97 -5.15 -0.88
C THR A 221 47.18 -3.70 -1.32
N VAL A 222 48.11 -3.56 -2.26
CA VAL A 222 48.24 -2.44 -3.20
C VAL A 222 47.49 -2.88 -4.46
N PRO A 223 46.75 -2.05 -5.23
CA PRO A 223 46.10 -0.76 -4.94
C PRO A 223 44.68 -0.64 -5.57
N VAL A 224 43.62 -0.51 -4.77
CA VAL A 224 42.29 -0.12 -5.28
C VAL A 224 42.27 1.35 -5.77
N LEU A 225 43.29 2.13 -5.42
CA LEU A 225 43.41 3.54 -5.81
C LEU A 225 43.77 3.77 -7.29
N ILE A 226 44.31 2.77 -8.02
CA ILE A 226 44.60 2.95 -9.45
C ILE A 226 43.32 2.93 -10.30
N SER A 227 42.31 2.14 -9.91
CA SER A 227 41.04 2.06 -10.66
C SER A 227 40.23 3.36 -10.60
N LEU A 228 40.33 4.12 -9.51
CA LEU A 228 39.64 5.41 -9.37
C LEU A 228 40.31 6.55 -10.14
N LEU A 229 41.62 6.45 -10.43
CA LEU A 229 42.33 7.46 -11.21
C LEU A 229 42.12 7.28 -12.72
N LEU A 230 41.96 6.05 -13.22
CA LEU A 230 41.71 5.82 -14.65
C LEU A 230 40.32 6.29 -15.11
N LEU A 231 39.32 6.31 -14.23
CA LEU A 231 37.97 6.76 -14.60
C LEU A 231 37.86 8.28 -14.79
N LYS A 232 38.82 9.06 -14.27
CA LYS A 232 38.83 10.54 -14.42
C LYS A 232 39.56 11.04 -15.67
N VAL A 233 40.21 10.17 -16.44
CA VAL A 233 40.93 10.58 -17.68
C VAL A 233 40.13 10.23 -18.94
N LEU A 234 39.05 9.43 -18.82
CA LEU A 234 38.19 9.04 -19.95
C LEU A 234 36.84 9.77 -19.99
N LEU A 235 36.71 10.87 -19.26
CA LEU A 235 35.60 11.84 -19.32
C LEU A 235 36.18 13.23 -19.54
#